data_AF-A0A2G2WHJ9-F1
#
_entry.id   AF-A0A2G2WHJ9-F1
#
_cell.length_a   1.000
_cell.length_b   1.000
_cell.length_c   1.000
_cell.angle_alpha   90.00
_cell.angle_beta   90.00
_cell.angle_gamma   90.00
#
_symmetry.space_group_name_H-M   'P 1'
#
loop_
_entity.id
_entity.type
_entity.pdbx_description
1 polymer ?
#
loop_
_entity_poly.entity_id
_entity_poly.type
_entity_poly.pdbx_seq_one_letter_code
_entity_poly.pdbx_strand_id
1 'polypeptide(L)'
;MVNANRKDWSRKLDDALWAYRTAFKMPIGMSPYQLVYGKACHLPIELENKALWVLKRLNLNWDDALNLRLEQLNELDEFCLHAYERSDLYKEWMKKYHD
;
A
#
# COMPACT_ATOMS: atom_id res chain seq x y z
N MET A 1 9.29 2.67 7.53
CA MET A 1 9.70 3.49 8.71
C MET A 1 10.31 4.81 8.25
N VAL A 2 9.86 5.94 8.80
CA VAL A 2 10.47 7.26 8.56
C VAL A 2 11.85 7.29 9.24
N ASN A 3 12.86 7.87 8.60
CA ASN A 3 14.19 8.00 9.17
C ASN A 3 14.14 8.85 10.47
N ALA A 4 15.05 8.60 11.42
CA ALA A 4 15.10 9.30 12.71
C ALA A 4 15.22 10.82 12.57
N ASN A 5 15.84 11.30 11.48
CA ASN A 5 15.97 12.73 11.19
C ASN A 5 14.66 13.37 10.69
N ARG A 6 13.58 12.59 10.46
CA ARG A 6 12.24 13.05 10.03
C ARG A 6 12.23 13.98 8.81
N LYS A 7 13.25 13.99 7.95
CA LYS A 7 13.31 14.85 6.75
C LYS A 7 12.65 14.24 5.52
N ASP A 8 12.44 12.93 5.56
CA ASP A 8 11.91 12.07 4.51
C ASP A 8 10.40 11.80 4.67
N TRP A 9 9.74 12.41 5.65
CA TRP A 9 8.32 12.21 5.93
C TRP A 9 7.41 12.54 4.74
N SER A 10 7.73 13.60 3.99
CA SER A 10 6.93 14.04 2.83
C SER A 10 6.96 13.02 1.71
N ARG A 11 8.09 12.32 1.54
CA ARG A 11 8.24 11.23 0.55
C ARG A 11 7.42 9.99 0.93
N LYS A 12 7.16 9.76 2.21
CA LYS A 12 6.38 8.62 2.72
C LYS A 12 4.91 8.94 2.95
N LEU A 13 4.50 10.20 2.72
CA LEU A 13 3.14 10.64 2.95
C LEU A 13 2.16 9.93 2.00
N ASP A 14 2.55 9.77 0.74
CA ASP A 14 1.76 9.05 -0.26
C ASP A 14 1.56 7.58 0.14
N ASP A 15 2.62 6.89 0.57
CA ASP A 15 2.55 5.48 1.02
C ASP A 15 1.72 5.33 2.29
N ALA A 16 1.83 6.27 3.24
CA ALA A 16 1.06 6.26 4.48
C ALA A 16 -0.43 6.52 4.22
N LEU A 17 -0.76 7.45 3.33
CA LEU A 17 -2.12 7.73 2.91
C LEU A 17 -2.71 6.51 2.17
N TRP A 18 -1.89 5.84 1.37
CA TRP A 18 -2.26 4.61 0.69
C TRP A 18 -2.64 3.51 1.67
N ALA A 19 -1.74 3.20 2.62
CA ALA A 19 -1.98 2.20 3.65
C ALA A 19 -3.25 2.51 4.47
N TYR A 20 -3.50 3.79 4.79
CA TYR A 20 -4.71 4.19 5.48
C TYR A 20 -5.99 3.93 4.66
N ARG A 21 -5.97 4.21 3.36
CA ARG A 21 -7.14 4.07 2.48
C ARG A 21 -7.52 2.61 2.21
N THR A 22 -6.56 1.70 2.22
CA THR A 22 -6.77 0.28 1.91
C THR A 22 -6.84 -0.62 3.13
N ALA A 23 -6.26 -0.22 4.27
CA ALA A 23 -6.33 -1.04 5.47
C ALA A 23 -7.78 -1.27 5.91
N PHE A 24 -8.13 -2.54 6.09
CA PHE A 24 -9.41 -2.94 6.65
C PHE A 24 -9.52 -2.46 8.10
N LYS A 25 -10.57 -1.71 8.42
CA LYS A 25 -10.90 -1.44 9.82
C LYS A 25 -11.60 -2.67 10.40
N MET A 26 -10.89 -3.37 11.29
CA MET A 26 -11.31 -4.62 11.94
C MET A 26 -12.74 -4.64 12.53
N PRO A 27 -13.35 -3.54 13.02
CA PRO A 27 -14.73 -3.59 13.51
C PRO A 27 -15.79 -3.63 12.40
N ILE A 28 -15.50 -3.07 11.23
CA ILE A 28 -16.48 -2.89 10.13
C ILE A 28 -16.18 -3.84 8.96
N GLY A 29 -14.96 -4.35 8.85
CA GLY A 29 -14.55 -5.21 7.75
C GLY A 29 -14.52 -4.50 6.40
N MET A 30 -14.51 -3.16 6.40
CA MET A 30 -14.39 -2.34 5.19
C MET A 30 -13.21 -1.37 5.29
N SER A 31 -12.58 -1.08 4.16
CA SER A 31 -11.56 -0.04 4.05
C SER A 31 -12.20 1.35 3.97
N PRO A 32 -11.50 2.43 4.36
CA PRO A 32 -11.99 3.80 4.19
C PRO A 32 -12.38 4.13 2.74
N TYR A 33 -11.66 3.57 1.76
CA TYR A 33 -12.02 3.74 0.35
C TYR A 33 -13.35 3.06 -0.01
N GLN A 34 -13.61 1.85 0.52
CA GLN A 34 -14.89 1.17 0.34
C GLN A 34 -16.06 1.99 0.92
N LEU A 35 -15.84 2.67 2.04
CA LEU A 35 -16.87 3.52 2.65
C LEU A 35 -17.18 4.77 1.81
N VAL A 36 -16.18 5.34 1.14
CA VAL A 36 -16.36 6.57 0.32
C VAL A 36 -16.90 6.25 -1.07
N TYR A 37 -16.42 5.19 -1.70
CA TYR A 37 -16.71 4.89 -3.11
C TYR A 37 -17.63 3.69 -3.32
N GLY A 38 -18.00 2.96 -2.25
CA GLY A 38 -18.91 1.81 -2.32
C GLY A 38 -18.34 0.58 -3.02
N LYS A 39 -17.03 0.53 -3.32
CA LYS A 39 -16.35 -0.56 -4.03
C LYS A 39 -15.02 -0.91 -3.39
N ALA A 40 -14.61 -2.18 -3.49
CA ALA A 40 -13.30 -2.64 -3.06
C ALA A 40 -12.17 -1.98 -3.88
N CYS A 41 -11.04 -1.70 -3.24
CA CYS A 41 -9.85 -1.21 -3.93
C CYS A 41 -9.20 -2.37 -4.69
N HIS A 42 -9.42 -2.47 -6.00
CA HIS A 42 -8.66 -3.41 -6.84
C HIS A 42 -7.39 -2.78 -7.38
N LEU A 43 -7.44 -1.47 -7.66
CA LEU A 43 -6.32 -0.58 -7.92
C LEU A 43 -6.91 0.85 -7.91
N PRO A 44 -6.38 1.82 -7.17
CA PRO A 44 -6.95 3.16 -7.20
C PRO A 44 -6.64 3.81 -8.53
N ILE A 45 -7.62 4.52 -9.03
CA ILE A 45 -7.50 5.44 -10.17
C ILE A 45 -6.32 6.42 -9.99
N GLU A 46 -5.94 6.75 -8.76
CA GLU A 46 -4.78 7.61 -8.47
C GLU A 46 -3.44 6.98 -8.88
N LEU A 47 -3.28 5.66 -8.72
CA LEU A 47 -2.11 4.91 -9.14
C LEU A 47 -2.08 4.73 -10.67
N GLU A 48 -3.23 4.49 -11.28
CA GLU A 48 -3.37 4.45 -12.74
C GLU A 48 -3.05 5.81 -13.38
N ASN A 49 -3.58 6.89 -12.80
CA ASN A 49 -3.27 8.24 -13.24
C ASN A 49 -1.79 8.56 -13.04
N LYS A 50 -1.17 8.25 -11.89
CA LYS A 50 0.27 8.44 -11.71
C LYS A 50 1.09 7.67 -12.75
N ALA A 51 0.72 6.42 -13.06
CA ALA A 51 1.39 5.63 -14.11
C ALA A 51 1.26 6.29 -15.48
N LEU A 52 0.06 6.74 -15.87
CA LEU A 52 -0.18 7.47 -17.12
C LEU A 52 0.61 8.78 -17.19
N TRP A 53 0.75 9.49 -16.08
CA TRP A 53 1.55 10.71 -15.98
C TRP A 53 3.05 10.44 -16.11
N VAL A 54 3.56 9.36 -15.51
CA VAL A 54 4.95 8.92 -15.66
C VAL A 54 5.24 8.52 -17.10
N LEU A 55 4.32 7.79 -17.74
CA LEU A 55 4.38 7.40 -19.16
C LEU A 55 4.49 8.65 -20.06
N LYS A 56 3.62 9.63 -19.83
CA LYS A 56 3.60 10.90 -20.56
C LYS A 56 4.86 11.74 -20.33
N ARG A 57 5.46 11.67 -19.13
CA ARG A 57 6.63 12.46 -18.76
C ARG A 57 7.95 11.85 -19.24
N LEU A 58 8.05 10.53 -19.28
CA LEU A 58 9.26 9.81 -19.65
C LEU A 58 9.35 9.48 -21.15
N ASN A 59 8.26 9.68 -21.91
CA ASN A 59 8.17 9.28 -23.32
C ASN A 59 8.54 7.80 -23.53
N LEU A 60 8.39 6.98 -22.48
CA LEU A 60 8.71 5.56 -22.48
C LEU A 60 7.64 4.80 -23.25
N ASN A 61 8.07 3.75 -23.95
CA ASN A 61 7.13 2.81 -24.55
C ASN A 61 6.27 2.16 -23.46
N TRP A 62 5.03 1.84 -23.83
CA TRP A 62 4.02 1.30 -22.91
C TRP A 62 4.51 0.09 -22.11
N ASP A 63 5.30 -0.79 -22.73
CA ASP A 63 5.86 -1.99 -22.08
C ASP A 63 6.81 -1.65 -20.92
N ASP A 64 7.72 -0.69 -21.10
CA ASP A 64 8.69 -0.32 -20.06
C ASP A 64 8.00 0.30 -18.84
N ALA A 65 6.96 1.12 -19.09
CA ALA A 65 6.18 1.73 -18.02
C ALA A 65 5.28 0.71 -17.30
N LEU A 66 4.77 -0.29 -18.03
CA LEU A 66 4.00 -1.39 -17.44
C LEU A 66 4.90 -2.26 -16.55
N ASN A 67 6.11 -2.60 -17.02
CA ASN A 67 7.09 -3.37 -16.24
C ASN A 67 7.51 -2.62 -14.96
N LEU A 68 7.85 -1.34 -15.06
CA LEU A 68 8.19 -0.52 -13.87
C LEU A 68 7.05 -0.49 -12.85
N ARG A 69 5.80 -0.41 -13.32
CA ARG A 69 4.62 -0.44 -12.45
C ARG A 69 4.42 -1.82 -11.81
N LEU A 70 4.65 -2.89 -12.57
CA LEU A 70 4.56 -4.25 -12.07
C LEU A 70 5.56 -4.48 -10.93
N GLU A 71 6.80 -4.01 -11.10
CA GLU A 71 7.83 -4.07 -10.05
C GLU A 71 7.40 -3.31 -8.80
N GLN A 72 6.88 -2.09 -8.93
CA GLN A 72 6.38 -1.31 -7.79
C GLN A 72 5.22 -1.99 -7.05
N LEU A 73 4.32 -2.65 -7.79
CA LEU A 73 3.23 -3.41 -7.19
C LEU A 73 3.74 -4.64 -6.46
N ASN A 74 4.72 -5.34 -7.04
CA ASN A 74 5.32 -6.52 -6.43
C ASN A 74 6.03 -6.17 -5.11
N GLU A 75 6.77 -5.05 -5.09
CA GLU A 75 7.42 -4.55 -3.87
C GLU A 75 6.39 -4.19 -2.79
N LEU A 76 5.27 -3.57 -3.16
CA LEU A 76 4.16 -3.29 -2.23
C LEU A 76 3.55 -4.57 -1.65
N ASP A 77 3.36 -5.60 -2.48
CA ASP A 77 2.78 -6.87 -2.04
C ASP A 77 3.71 -7.60 -1.06
N GLU A 78 5.02 -7.57 -1.30
CA GLU A 78 6.03 -8.09 -0.35
C GLU A 78 5.97 -7.35 1.00
N PHE A 79 5.83 -6.02 1.00
CA PHE A 79 5.67 -5.27 2.25
C PHE A 79 4.39 -5.65 3.00
N CYS A 80 3.30 -5.88 2.27
CA CYS A 80 2.04 -6.33 2.84
C CYS A 80 2.18 -7.72 3.47
N LEU A 81 2.79 -8.68 2.75
CA LEU A 81 3.02 -10.02 3.25
C LEU A 81 3.83 -10.01 4.55
N HIS A 82 4.94 -9.27 4.56
CA HIS A 82 5.79 -9.15 5.75
C HIS A 82 5.04 -8.51 6.94
N ALA A 83 4.14 -7.55 6.69
CA ALA A 83 3.31 -6.97 7.75
C ALA A 83 2.30 -7.98 8.32
N TYR A 84 1.69 -8.82 7.47
CA TYR A 84 0.78 -9.88 7.89
C TYR A 84 1.49 -10.93 8.74
N GLU A 85 2.63 -11.45 8.26
CA GLU A 85 3.47 -12.40 9.00
C GLU A 85 3.83 -11.86 10.38
N ARG A 86 4.22 -10.59 10.47
CA ARG A 86 4.54 -9.94 11.76
C ARG A 86 3.32 -9.80 12.65
N SER A 87 2.14 -9.56 12.08
CA SER A 87 0.89 -9.47 12.84
C SER A 87 0.46 -10.84 13.39
N ASP A 88 0.67 -11.90 12.62
CA ASP A 88 0.29 -13.25 13.00
C ASP A 88 1.22 -13.81 14.08
N LEU A 89 2.54 -13.56 13.95
CA LEU A 89 3.51 -13.83 15.02
C LEU A 89 3.14 -13.11 16.32
N TYR A 90 2.68 -11.85 16.26
CA TYR A 90 2.25 -11.11 17.44
C TYR A 90 1.00 -11.73 18.09
N LYS A 91 0.02 -12.16 17.28
CA LYS A 91 -1.19 -12.87 17.77
C LYS A 91 -0.83 -14.21 18.42
N GLU A 92 0.09 -14.98 17.82
CA GLU A 92 0.57 -16.24 18.39
C GLU A 92 1.28 -16.04 19.73
N TRP A 93 2.15 -15.02 19.82
CA TRP A 93 2.79 -14.64 21.08
C TRP A 93 1.78 -14.26 22.16
N MET A 94 0.77 -13.48 21.81
CA MET A 94 -0.30 -13.09 22.73
C MET A 94 -1.10 -14.30 23.22
N LYS A 95 -1.43 -15.27 22.35
CA LYS A 95 -2.11 -16.51 22.76
C LYS A 95 -1.29 -17.30 23.77
N LYS A 96 0.01 -17.50 23.51
CA LYS A 96 0.91 -18.26 24.39
C LYS A 96 1.08 -17.67 25.79
N TYR A 97 0.92 -16.35 25.95
CA TYR A 97 1.04 -15.66 27.23
C TYR A 97 -0.27 -15.59 28.03
N HIS A 98 -1.40 -15.83 27.37
CA HIS A 98 -2.74 -15.72 27.95
C HIS A 98 -3.46 -17.07 28.13
N ASP A 99 -2.89 -18.16 27.60
CA ASP A 99 -3.19 -19.56 27.96
C ASP A 99 -2.30 -20.04 29.13
#